data_AF-A0A9E1YW47-F1
#
_entry.id   AF-A0A9E1YW47-F1
#
_cell.length_a   1.000
_cell.length_b   1.000
_cell.length_c   1.000
_cell.angle_alpha   90.00
_cell.angle_beta   90.00
_cell.angle_gamma   90.00
#
_symmetry.space_group_name_H-M   'P 1'
#
loop_
_entity.id
_entity.type
_entity.pdbx_description
1 polymer ?
#
loop_
_entity_poly.entity_id
_entity_poly.type
_entity_poly.pdbx_seq_one_letter_code
_entity_poly.pdbx_strand_id
1 'polypeptide(L)'
;SRGAAQTANLRGALEILNARGVDFEVDGEMSPDTALDAEALAYFPFAGISGPANVLIMPNLHTANISYKLVEAMDGAHVIGPILLGLEKPVQIVRLGATVNDLLNMAALAAVDVRP
;
A
#
# COMPACT_ATOMS: atom_id res chain seq x y z
N SER A 1 -10.29 -13.95 -19.85
CA SER A 1 -9.10 -13.11 -20.11
C SER A 1 -8.52 -12.67 -18.77
N ARG A 2 -7.20 -12.72 -18.59
CA ARG A 2 -6.54 -12.54 -17.28
C ARG A 2 -6.81 -11.18 -16.59
N GLY A 3 -7.15 -10.14 -17.34
CA GLY A 3 -7.55 -8.84 -16.77
C GLY A 3 -8.88 -8.88 -16.01
N ALA A 4 -9.87 -9.64 -16.49
CA ALA A 4 -11.20 -9.71 -15.85
C ALA A 4 -11.17 -10.36 -14.46
N ALA A 5 -10.25 -11.30 -14.22
CA ALA A 5 -10.09 -11.96 -12.93
C ALA A 5 -9.47 -11.04 -11.86
N GLN A 6 -8.59 -10.12 -12.27
CA GLN A 6 -7.92 -9.19 -11.35
C GLN A 6 -8.83 -8.03 -10.97
N THR A 7 -9.61 -7.52 -11.93
CA THR A 7 -10.67 -6.53 -11.67
C THR A 7 -11.79 -7.11 -10.78
N ALA A 8 -12.16 -8.39 -10.96
CA ALA A 8 -13.11 -9.07 -10.09
C ALA A 8 -12.63 -9.18 -8.63
N ASN A 9 -11.32 -9.28 -8.40
CA ASN A 9 -10.73 -9.32 -7.06
C ASN A 9 -10.82 -7.95 -6.34
N LEU A 10 -10.60 -6.85 -7.05
CA LEU A 10 -10.66 -5.50 -6.46
C LEU A 10 -12.09 -5.10 -6.07
N ARG A 11 -13.10 -5.45 -6.88
CA ARG A 11 -14.51 -5.26 -6.52
C ARG A 11 -14.89 -6.06 -5.28
N GLY A 12 -14.48 -7.33 -5.21
CA GLY A 12 -14.72 -8.16 -4.03
C GLY A 12 -14.04 -7.61 -2.78
N ALA A 13 -12.84 -7.03 -2.91
CA ALA A 13 -12.16 -6.37 -1.81
C ALA A 13 -12.94 -5.14 -1.29
N LEU A 14 -13.47 -4.31 -2.19
CA LEU A 14 -14.34 -3.18 -1.83
C LEU A 14 -15.60 -3.64 -1.09
N GLU A 15 -16.27 -4.69 -1.58
CA GLU A 15 -17.45 -5.25 -0.93
C GLU A 15 -17.14 -5.72 0.50
N ILE A 16 -15.99 -6.37 0.71
CA ILE A 16 -15.54 -6.79 2.05
C ILE A 16 -15.25 -5.58 2.95
N LEU A 17 -14.58 -4.54 2.44
CA LEU A 17 -14.27 -3.34 3.22
C LEU A 17 -15.55 -2.59 3.61
N ASN A 18 -16.49 -2.46 2.67
CA ASN A 18 -17.81 -1.87 2.94
C ASN A 18 -18.60 -2.68 3.98
N ALA A 19 -18.60 -4.01 3.87
CA ALA A 19 -19.27 -4.89 4.84
C ALA A 19 -18.63 -4.83 6.24
N ARG A 20 -17.33 -4.52 6.33
CA ARG A 20 -16.62 -4.31 7.60
C ARG A 20 -16.89 -2.95 8.23
N GLY A 21 -17.50 -2.01 7.51
CA GLY A 21 -17.79 -0.67 8.01
C GLY A 21 -16.53 0.12 8.34
N VAL A 22 -15.56 0.12 7.42
CA VAL A 22 -14.31 0.88 7.57
C VAL A 22 -14.57 2.39 7.75
N ASP A 23 -13.70 3.06 8.49
CA ASP A 23 -13.76 4.48 8.82
C ASP A 23 -12.88 5.36 7.92
N PHE A 24 -12.29 4.77 6.87
CA PHE A 24 -11.43 5.44 5.91
C PHE A 24 -12.01 5.36 4.48
N GLU A 25 -11.61 6.33 3.66
CA GLU A 25 -11.97 6.41 2.25
C GLU A 25 -11.17 5.42 1.41
N VAL A 26 -11.83 4.78 0.44
CA VAL A 26 -11.19 3.78 -0.43
C VAL A 26 -11.88 3.74 -1.78
N ASP A 27 -11.07 3.65 -2.84
CA ASP A 27 -11.51 3.39 -4.20
C ASP A 27 -10.78 2.15 -4.74
N GLY A 28 -11.49 1.32 -5.51
CA GLY A 28 -11.00 0.02 -5.97
C GLY A 28 -10.68 -0.06 -7.45
N GLU A 29 -11.10 0.90 -8.26
CA GLU A 29 -10.84 0.91 -9.71
C GLU A 29 -10.26 2.27 -10.12
N MET A 30 -9.03 2.54 -9.69
CA MET A 30 -8.34 3.78 -10.01
C MET A 30 -6.90 3.52 -10.45
N SER A 31 -6.46 4.25 -11.49
CA SER A 31 -5.07 4.21 -11.92
C SER A 31 -4.19 5.08 -11.00
N PRO A 32 -2.90 4.74 -10.80
CA PRO A 32 -2.03 5.48 -9.89
C PRO A 32 -1.86 6.97 -10.25
N ASP A 33 -1.84 7.29 -11.55
CA ASP A 33 -1.75 8.67 -12.04
C ASP A 33 -2.98 9.50 -11.63
N THR A 34 -4.18 8.94 -11.73
CA THR A 34 -5.42 9.61 -11.28
C THR A 34 -5.49 9.66 -9.75
N ALA A 35 -5.06 8.60 -9.07
CA ALA A 35 -5.11 8.53 -7.61
C ALA A 35 -4.17 9.52 -6.93
N LEU A 36 -3.03 9.85 -7.54
CA LEU A 36 -2.00 10.69 -6.92
C LEU A 36 -2.11 12.18 -7.31
N ASP A 37 -2.88 12.52 -8.34
CA ASP A 37 -3.01 13.89 -8.85
C ASP A 37 -4.41 14.47 -8.56
N ALA A 38 -4.45 15.57 -7.82
CA ALA A 38 -5.69 16.25 -7.48
C ALA A 38 -6.41 16.82 -8.71
N GLU A 39 -5.67 17.26 -9.73
CA GLU A 39 -6.27 17.79 -10.97
C GLU A 39 -6.92 16.67 -11.77
N ALA A 40 -6.24 15.53 -11.92
CA ALA A 40 -6.81 14.33 -12.54
C ALA A 40 -8.04 13.82 -11.76
N LEU A 41 -7.97 13.76 -10.42
CA LEU A 41 -9.05 13.28 -9.57
C LEU A 41 -10.32 14.15 -9.68
N ALA A 42 -10.19 15.45 -9.93
CA ALA A 42 -11.34 16.35 -10.10
C ALA A 42 -12.27 15.96 -11.25
N TYR A 43 -11.79 15.19 -12.23
CA TYR A 43 -12.61 14.65 -13.32
C TYR A 43 -13.43 13.40 -12.94
N PHE A 44 -13.23 12.86 -11.73
CA PHE A 44 -13.88 11.64 -11.22
C PHE A 44 -14.78 11.96 -10.01
N PRO A 45 -15.93 12.63 -10.21
CA PRO A 45 -16.82 13.06 -9.11
C PRO A 45 -17.49 11.91 -8.36
N PHE A 46 -17.34 10.67 -8.84
CA PHE A 46 -17.85 9.45 -8.25
C PHE A 46 -16.76 8.62 -7.54
N ALA A 47 -15.54 9.14 -7.45
CA ALA A 47 -14.45 8.49 -6.74
C ALA A 47 -14.80 8.30 -5.25
N GLY A 48 -14.39 7.16 -4.70
CA GLY A 48 -14.56 6.84 -3.27
C GLY A 48 -13.60 7.57 -2.33
N ILE A 49 -12.79 8.50 -2.86
CA ILE A 49 -11.78 9.29 -2.14
C ILE A 49 -11.97 10.79 -2.42
N SER A 50 -11.81 11.63 -1.40
CA SER A 50 -12.01 13.08 -1.49
C SER A 50 -10.78 13.85 -1.96
N GLY A 51 -9.63 13.20 -2.02
CA GLY A 51 -8.35 13.82 -2.35
C GLY A 51 -7.31 12.79 -2.79
N PRO A 52 -6.07 13.23 -3.07
CA PRO A 52 -5.00 12.34 -3.52
C PRO A 52 -4.76 11.19 -2.54
N ALA A 53 -4.64 9.98 -3.07
CA ALA A 53 -4.41 8.77 -2.30
C ALA A 53 -3.03 8.80 -1.64
N ASN A 54 -2.99 8.48 -0.35
CA ASN A 54 -1.77 8.30 0.42
C ASN A 54 -1.35 6.83 0.57
N VAL A 55 -2.27 5.89 0.27
CA VAL A 55 -2.04 4.44 0.33
C VAL A 55 -2.45 3.83 -1.01
N LEU A 56 -1.51 3.15 -1.65
CA LEU A 56 -1.76 2.46 -2.91
C LEU A 56 -1.69 0.94 -2.71
N ILE A 57 -2.84 0.29 -2.82
CA ILE A 57 -2.92 -1.17 -2.75
C ILE A 57 -2.66 -1.77 -4.13
N MET A 58 -1.61 -2.56 -4.24
CA MET A 58 -1.21 -3.18 -5.50
C MET A 58 -1.95 -4.50 -5.70
N PRO A 59 -2.38 -4.82 -6.94
CA PRO A 59 -3.26 -5.97 -7.19
C PRO A 59 -2.53 -7.33 -7.15
N ASN A 60 -1.20 -7.33 -7.07
CA ASN A 60 -0.38 -8.52 -6.90
C ASN A 60 1.04 -8.15 -6.41
N LEU A 61 1.74 -9.16 -5.88
CA LEU A 61 3.09 -9.03 -5.32
C LEU A 61 4.15 -8.60 -6.35
N HIS A 62 4.05 -9.06 -7.60
CA HIS A 62 5.03 -8.71 -8.64
C HIS A 62 4.97 -7.22 -8.99
N THR A 63 3.76 -6.69 -9.18
CA THR A 63 3.54 -5.25 -9.41
C THR A 63 4.01 -4.45 -8.21
N ALA A 64 3.67 -4.87 -6.99
CA ALA A 64 4.14 -4.19 -5.77
C ALA A 64 5.67 -4.13 -5.71
N ASN A 65 6.34 -5.26 -5.91
CA ASN A 65 7.79 -5.38 -5.83
C ASN A 65 8.53 -4.57 -6.90
N ILE A 66 7.97 -4.47 -8.11
CA ILE A 66 8.53 -3.64 -9.18
C ILE A 66 8.32 -2.16 -8.86
N SER A 67 7.09 -1.76 -8.53
CA SER A 67 6.75 -0.34 -8.32
C SER A 67 7.55 0.28 -7.18
N TYR A 68 7.66 -0.37 -6.02
CA TYR A 68 8.40 0.23 -4.90
C TYR A 68 9.91 0.35 -5.19
N LYS A 69 10.49 -0.61 -5.95
CA LYS A 69 11.91 -0.54 -6.36
C LYS A 69 12.18 0.53 -7.39
N LEU A 70 11.21 0.80 -8.28
CA LEU A 70 11.32 1.93 -9.20
C LEU A 70 11.33 3.24 -8.43
N VAL A 71 10.44 3.38 -7.44
CA VAL A 71 10.40 4.53 -6.54
C VAL A 71 11.71 4.67 -5.73
N GLU A 72 12.25 3.55 -5.23
CA GLU A 72 13.57 3.50 -4.55
C GLU A 72 14.71 3.97 -5.46
N ALA A 73 14.73 3.53 -6.73
CA ALA A 73 15.80 3.79 -7.68
C ALA A 73 15.76 5.22 -8.26
N MET A 74 14.60 5.87 -8.28
CA MET A 74 14.43 7.22 -8.82
C MET A 74 14.88 8.32 -7.84
N ASP A 75 15.53 7.96 -6.72
CA ASP A 75 15.97 8.86 -5.62
C ASP A 75 14.86 9.78 -5.09
N GLY A 76 13.60 9.43 -5.37
CA GLY A 76 12.44 10.27 -5.09
C GLY A 76 11.77 9.96 -3.76
N ALA A 77 12.16 8.88 -3.08
CA ALA A 77 11.57 8.50 -1.81
C ALA A 77 12.54 7.74 -0.90
N HIS A 78 12.47 8.03 0.39
CA HIS A 78 13.09 7.20 1.40
C HIS A 78 12.27 5.91 1.59
N VAL A 79 12.83 4.77 1.17
CA VAL A 79 12.15 3.48 1.28
C VAL A 79 12.50 2.82 2.60
N ILE A 80 11.51 2.77 3.47
CA ILE A 80 11.53 1.91 4.65
C ILE A 80 11.22 0.49 4.16
N GLY A 81 12.09 -0.46 4.47
CA GLY A 81 12.03 -1.85 4.01
C GLY A 81 10.68 -2.54 4.26
N PRO A 82 10.48 -3.75 3.72
CA PRO A 82 9.19 -4.43 3.81
C PRO A 82 8.76 -4.59 5.28
N ILE A 83 7.63 -3.99 5.63
CA ILE A 83 7.03 -4.11 6.95
C ILE A 83 6.08 -5.29 6.93
N LEU A 84 6.30 -6.24 7.83
CA LEU A 84 5.39 -7.37 8.03
C LEU A 84 4.32 -6.97 9.04
N LEU A 85 3.06 -7.24 8.72
CA LEU A 85 1.91 -6.95 9.56
C LEU A 85 1.03 -8.21 9.66
N GLY A 86 0.31 -8.36 10.79
CA GLY A 86 -0.68 -9.43 10.95
C GLY A 86 -0.13 -10.81 11.31
N LEU A 87 1.10 -10.89 11.80
CA LEU A 87 1.68 -12.12 12.36
C LEU A 87 1.26 -12.28 13.84
N GLU A 88 1.20 -13.51 14.34
CA GLU A 88 0.90 -13.78 15.77
C GLU A 88 1.97 -13.23 16.71
N LYS A 89 3.21 -13.09 16.22
CA LYS A 89 4.33 -12.49 16.94
C LYS A 89 4.97 -11.41 16.08
N PRO A 90 5.45 -10.32 16.70
CA PRO A 90 6.07 -9.22 16.00
C PRO A 90 7.45 -9.65 15.48
N VAL A 91 7.54 -9.81 14.17
CA VAL A 91 8.76 -10.21 13.46
C VAL A 91 8.93 -9.28 12.28
N GLN A 92 10.10 -8.65 12.17
CA GLN A 92 10.47 -7.81 11.03
C GLN A 92 11.71 -8.39 10.35
N ILE A 93 11.71 -8.41 9.02
CA ILE A 93 12.81 -8.94 8.21
C ILE A 93 13.58 -7.76 7.63
N VAL A 94 14.90 -7.75 7.84
CA VAL A 94 15.80 -6.72 7.33
C VAL A 94 16.69 -7.30 6.23
N ARG A 95 16.91 -6.55 5.15
CA ARG A 95 17.79 -6.97 4.05
C ARG A 95 19.25 -6.99 4.50
N LEU A 96 20.04 -7.89 3.91
CA LEU A 96 21.49 -7.89 4.08
C LEU A 96 22.07 -6.59 3.50
N GLY A 97 22.96 -5.94 4.26
CA GLY A 97 23.54 -4.64 3.89
C GLY A 97 22.72 -3.42 4.31
N ALA A 98 21.66 -3.61 5.11
CA ALA A 98 20.90 -2.51 5.68
C ALA A 98 21.74 -1.63 6.63
N THR A 99 21.41 -0.35 6.71
CA THR A 99 22.11 0.60 7.58
C THR A 99 21.73 0.39 9.05
N VAL A 100 22.51 0.96 9.96
CA VAL A 100 22.18 0.97 11.40
C VAL A 100 20.81 1.62 11.64
N ASN A 101 20.47 2.67 10.89
CA ASN A 101 19.17 3.34 10.99
C ASN A 101 18.02 2.43 10.56
N ASP A 102 18.19 1.66 9.49
CA ASP A 102 17.17 0.70 9.05
C ASP A 102 16.91 -0.37 10.10
N LEU A 103 17.97 -0.88 10.74
CA LEU A 103 17.86 -1.84 11.84
C LEU A 103 17.12 -1.25 13.05
N LEU A 104 17.44 -0.01 13.43
CA LEU A 104 16.76 0.68 14.52
C LEU A 104 15.28 0.93 14.21
N ASN A 105 14.96 1.36 12.99
CA ASN A 105 13.58 1.58 12.54
C ASN A 105 12.76 0.28 12.57
N MET A 106 13.35 -0.82 12.08
CA MET A 106 12.67 -2.12 12.07
C MET A 106 12.49 -2.70 13.47
N ALA A 107 13.48 -2.52 14.36
CA ALA A 107 13.35 -2.91 15.76
C ALA A 107 12.27 -2.09 16.48
N ALA A 108 12.19 -0.78 16.21
CA ALA A 108 11.16 0.09 16.77
C ALA A 108 9.77 -0.31 16.28
N LEU A 109 9.61 -0.57 14.97
CA LEU A 109 8.35 -1.07 14.39
C LEU A 109 7.92 -2.40 15.03
N ALA A 110 8.84 -3.36 15.15
CA ALA A 110 8.57 -4.62 15.83
C ALA A 110 8.11 -4.40 17.27
N ALA A 111 8.76 -3.50 18.01
CA ALA A 111 8.41 -3.21 19.40
C ALA A 111 7.05 -2.51 19.58
N VAL A 112 6.62 -1.70 18.60
CA VAL A 112 5.29 -1.10 18.58
C VAL A 112 4.22 -2.16 18.33
N ASP A 113 4.47 -3.06 17.39
CA ASP A 113 3.56 -4.17 17.04
C ASP A 113 3.39 -5.19 18.19
N VAL A 114 4.30 -5.21 19.19
CA VAL A 114 4.14 -5.98 20.45
C VAL A 114 3.03 -5.41 21.34
N ARG A 115 2.71 -4.11 21.24
CA ARG A 115 1.78 -3.48 22.19
C ARG A 115 0.33 -3.71 21.75
N PRO A 116 -0.54 -4.23 22.64
CA PRO A 116 -1.96 -4.43 22.37
C PRO A 116 -2.73 -3.11 22.24
#